data_AF-A0A0F9WN62-F1
#
_entry.id   AF-A0A0F9WN62-F1
#
_cell.length_a   1.000
_cell.length_b   1.000
_cell.length_c   1.000
_cell.angle_alpha   90.00
_cell.angle_beta   90.00
_cell.angle_gamma   90.00
#
_symmetry.space_group_name_H-M   'P 1'
#
loop_
_entity.id
_entity.type
_entity.pdbx_description
1 polymer ?
#
loop_
_entity_poly.entity_id
_entity_poly.type
_entity_poly.pdbx_seq_one_letter_code
_entity_poly.pdbx_strand_id
1 'polypeptide(L)'
;MPEEFVILCHSGYGPVHYDLMLRTGDVLATWQLAADPCGLAKGQSLPAKRLADHRMGYLAYEGPVNKDRGRVDRVDIGTYERTVEQPDRWVVDLAGAKMKDTFELQCEDPQRNAWRLTRVS
;
A
#
# COMPACT_ATOMS: atom_id res chain seq x y z
N MET A 1 -15.87 4.52 10.90
CA MET A 1 -14.79 5.47 11.26
C MET A 1 -13.68 5.24 10.26
N PRO A 2 -12.98 6.29 9.81
CA PRO A 2 -11.87 6.12 8.89
C PRO A 2 -10.73 5.37 9.60
N GLU A 3 -10.08 4.46 8.86
CA GLU A 3 -8.95 3.63 9.32
C GLU A 3 -7.63 4.23 8.86
N GLU A 4 -6.50 3.75 9.36
CA GLU A 4 -5.17 4.30 9.03
C GLU A 4 -4.52 3.60 7.85
N PHE A 5 -3.79 4.35 7.02
CA PHE A 5 -2.90 3.78 6.01
C PHE A 5 -1.51 4.39 6.07
N VAL A 6 -0.53 3.64 5.58
CA VAL A 6 0.83 4.13 5.37
C VAL A 6 1.37 3.63 4.04
N ILE A 7 2.25 4.43 3.43
CA ILE A 7 3.07 4.02 2.28
C ILE A 7 4.53 4.11 2.67
N LEU A 8 5.23 2.99 2.54
CA LEU A 8 6.64 2.87 2.87
C LEU A 8 7.44 2.62 1.60
N CYS A 9 8.55 3.32 1.41
CA CYS A 9 9.53 3.07 0.36
C CYS A 9 10.66 2.22 0.94
N HIS A 10 10.93 1.08 0.33
CA HIS A 10 11.98 0.16 0.71
C HIS A 10 13.12 0.28 -0.30
N SER A 11 14.31 0.63 0.17
CA SER A 11 15.51 0.83 -0.66
C SER A 11 16.76 0.22 0.00
N GLY A 12 17.85 0.08 -0.75
CA GLY A 12 19.15 -0.37 -0.21
C GLY A 12 19.34 -1.88 -0.07
N TYR A 13 18.30 -2.69 -0.27
CA TYR A 13 18.41 -4.14 -0.43
C TYR A 13 17.40 -4.64 -1.46
N GLY A 14 17.92 -5.17 -2.57
CA GLY A 14 17.10 -5.51 -3.74
C GLY A 14 16.57 -4.27 -4.49
N PRO A 15 15.66 -4.48 -5.46
CA PRO A 15 15.01 -3.39 -6.17
C PRO A 15 14.19 -2.50 -5.22
N VAL A 16 14.18 -1.20 -5.50
CA VAL A 16 13.29 -0.26 -4.81
C VAL A 16 11.85 -0.65 -5.06
N HIS A 17 11.06 -0.70 -4.00
CA HIS A 17 9.62 -0.95 -4.05
C HIS A 17 8.91 -0.16 -2.97
N TYR A 18 7.58 -0.12 -3.08
CA TYR A 18 6.72 0.63 -2.17
C TYR A 18 5.71 -0.32 -1.57
N ASP A 19 5.47 -0.25 -0.27
CA ASP A 19 4.42 -1.03 0.37
C ASP A 19 3.27 -0.10 0.77
N LEU A 20 2.08 -0.36 0.22
CA LEU A 20 0.83 0.22 0.71
C LEU A 20 0.26 -0.70 1.79
N MET A 21 0.07 -0.16 2.98
CA MET A 21 -0.46 -0.87 4.13
C MET A 21 -1.75 -0.22 4.61
N LEU A 22 -2.82 -0.99 4.68
CA LEU A 22 -4.16 -0.57 5.12
C LEU A 22 -4.52 -1.27 6.42
N ARG A 23 -4.78 -0.50 7.49
CA ARG A 23 -5.24 -1.05 8.77
C ARG A 23 -6.58 -1.73 8.61
N THR A 24 -6.66 -3.01 8.97
CA THR A 24 -7.89 -3.81 8.94
C THR A 24 -8.01 -4.55 10.27
N GLY A 25 -8.77 -3.99 11.21
CA GLY A 25 -8.84 -4.54 12.57
C GLY A 25 -7.50 -4.44 13.30
N ASP A 26 -6.89 -5.58 13.61
CA ASP A 26 -5.63 -5.74 14.34
C ASP A 26 -4.41 -6.07 13.46
N VAL A 27 -4.58 -6.00 12.13
CA VAL A 27 -3.53 -6.26 11.15
C VAL A 27 -3.44 -5.17 10.08
N LEU A 28 -2.37 -5.21 9.30
CA LEU A 28 -2.16 -4.37 8.12
C LEU A 28 -2.27 -5.23 6.86
N ALA A 29 -3.32 -5.01 6.09
CA ALA A 29 -3.45 -5.54 4.74
C ALA A 29 -2.40 -4.87 3.85
N THR A 30 -1.49 -5.64 3.26
CA THR A 30 -0.29 -5.10 2.59
C THR A 30 -0.21 -5.47 1.12
N TRP A 31 0.07 -4.48 0.29
CA TRP A 31 0.43 -4.66 -1.12
C TRP A 31 1.78 -4.03 -1.41
N GLN A 32 2.68 -4.83 -1.97
CA GLN A 32 3.91 -4.33 -2.57
C GLN A 32 3.61 -3.81 -3.98
N LEU A 33 3.98 -2.57 -4.24
CA LEU A 33 3.77 -1.84 -5.47
C LEU A 33 5.08 -1.79 -6.25
N ALA A 34 5.00 -1.97 -7.57
CA ALA A 34 6.17 -2.01 -8.44
C ALA A 34 6.84 -0.64 -8.64
N ALA A 35 6.17 0.46 -8.29
CA ALA A 35 6.64 1.83 -8.46
C ALA A 35 5.97 2.78 -7.45
N ASP A 36 6.43 4.04 -7.42
CA ASP A 36 5.85 5.10 -6.58
C ASP A 36 4.39 5.38 -6.97
N PRO A 37 3.41 5.17 -6.06
CA PRO A 37 2.01 5.42 -6.37
C PRO A 37 1.63 6.90 -6.37
N CYS A 38 2.43 7.79 -5.77
CA CYS A 38 2.08 9.20 -5.60
C CYS A 38 2.01 9.97 -6.93
N GLY A 39 2.64 9.45 -7.99
CA GLY A 39 2.62 10.02 -9.33
C GLY A 39 1.50 9.50 -10.23
N LEU A 40 0.66 8.55 -9.78
CA LEU A 40 -0.40 7.98 -10.60
C LEU A 40 -1.42 9.06 -10.99
N ALA A 41 -1.55 9.32 -12.29
CA ALA A 41 -2.65 10.12 -12.81
C ALA A 41 -3.96 9.32 -12.78
N LYS A 42 -5.09 10.02 -12.84
CA LYS A 42 -6.41 9.40 -12.94
C LYS A 42 -6.47 8.39 -14.11
N GLY A 43 -7.00 7.20 -13.85
CA GLY A 43 -7.09 6.10 -14.79
C GLY A 43 -5.79 5.32 -15.02
N GLN A 44 -4.65 5.79 -14.47
CA GLN A 44 -3.42 5.01 -14.51
C GLN A 44 -3.41 3.95 -13.43
N SER A 45 -2.64 2.90 -13.70
CA SER A 45 -2.46 1.78 -12.79
C SER A 45 -1.02 1.33 -12.71
N LEU A 46 -0.69 0.64 -11.63
CA LEU A 46 0.59 -0.02 -11.44
C LEU A 46 0.40 -1.47 -10.96
N PRO A 47 1.32 -2.38 -11.32
CA PRO A 47 1.34 -3.72 -10.77
C PRO A 47 1.58 -3.70 -9.26
N ALA A 48 0.84 -4.55 -8.56
CA ALA A 48 0.94 -4.76 -7.13
C ALA A 48 1.00 -6.27 -6.83
N LYS A 49 1.45 -6.61 -5.64
CA LYS A 49 1.46 -7.98 -5.12
C LYS A 49 0.89 -7.98 -3.72
N ARG A 50 -0.13 -8.79 -3.46
CA ARG A 50 -0.65 -8.98 -2.10
C ARG A 50 0.38 -9.76 -1.28
N LEU A 51 0.73 -9.22 -0.13
CA LEU A 51 1.61 -9.86 0.84
C LEU A 51 0.79 -10.43 2.02
N ALA A 52 1.46 -11.21 2.87
CA ALA A 52 0.90 -11.59 4.15
C ALA A 52 0.65 -10.33 4.99
N ASP A 53 -0.37 -10.39 5.85
CA ASP A 53 -0.72 -9.26 6.68
C ASP A 53 0.41 -8.91 7.66
N HIS A 54 0.71 -7.62 7.76
CA HIS A 54 1.75 -7.12 8.65
C HIS A 54 1.17 -6.77 10.02
N ARG A 55 2.04 -6.76 11.03
CA ARG A 55 1.68 -6.34 12.38
C ARG A 55 1.50 -4.83 12.42
N MET A 56 0.56 -4.36 13.25
CA MET A 56 0.26 -2.94 13.47
C MET A 56 1.47 -2.04 13.76
N GLY A 57 2.52 -2.58 14.39
CA GLY A 57 3.74 -1.85 14.70
C GLY A 57 4.44 -1.20 13.49
N TYR A 58 4.14 -1.65 12.26
CA TYR A 58 4.66 -1.04 11.03
C TYR A 58 4.03 0.32 10.69
N LEU A 59 2.86 0.69 11.21
CA LEU A 59 2.24 2.01 10.95
C LEU A 59 3.10 3.17 11.47
N ALA A 60 3.81 2.95 12.57
CA ALA A 60 4.65 3.94 13.23
C ALA A 60 6.15 3.71 13.00
N TYR A 61 6.52 2.72 12.18
CA TYR A 61 7.91 2.35 12.00
C TYR A 61 8.63 3.26 11.00
N GLU A 62 9.65 3.97 11.48
CA GLU A 62 10.69 4.58 10.65
C GLU A 62 12.04 4.17 11.22
N GLY A 63 12.92 3.61 10.39
CA GLY A 63 14.24 3.18 10.85
C GLY A 63 14.94 2.16 9.95
N PRO A 64 16.25 1.90 10.20
CA PRO A 64 17.02 0.92 9.45
C PRO A 64 16.42 -0.47 9.61
N VAL A 65 16.27 -1.23 8.53
CA VAL A 65 15.97 -2.66 8.64
C VAL A 65 17.20 -3.29 9.31
N ASN A 66 17.07 -3.67 10.59
CA ASN A 66 18.16 -4.18 11.44
C ASN A 66 19.28 -4.91 10.64
N LYS A 67 20.54 -4.47 10.84
CA LYS A 67 21.80 -5.02 10.26
C LYS A 67 22.14 -4.63 8.81
N ASP A 68 22.10 -3.36 8.43
CA ASP A 68 22.57 -2.84 7.12
C ASP A 68 21.87 -3.45 5.89
N ARG A 69 20.58 -3.84 6.00
CA ARG A 69 19.82 -4.50 4.92
C ARG A 69 18.77 -3.59 4.26
N GLY A 70 19.06 -2.30 4.18
CA GLY A 70 18.18 -1.33 3.52
C GLY A 70 17.52 -0.32 4.46
N ARG A 71 16.87 0.66 3.83
CA ARG A 71 16.20 1.80 4.46
C ARG A 71 14.71 1.74 4.13
N VAL A 72 13.89 1.92 5.17
CA VAL A 72 12.44 2.10 5.05
C VAL A 72 12.14 3.57 5.32
N ASP A 73 11.59 4.23 4.31
CA ASP A 73 11.20 5.64 4.37
C ASP A 73 9.69 5.77 4.23
N ARG A 74 9.05 6.47 5.17
CA ARG A 74 7.62 6.77 5.04
C ARG A 74 7.41 7.81 3.95
N VAL A 75 6.66 7.42 2.92
CA VAL A 75 6.34 8.26 1.76
C VAL A 75 5.09 9.09 2.02
N ASP A 76 4.08 8.46 2.62
CA ASP A 76 2.81 9.08 3.00
C ASP A 76 2.15 8.32 4.14
N ILE A 77 1.28 9.00 4.88
CA ILE A 77 0.47 8.44 5.95
C ILE A 77 -0.83 9.24 6.04
N GLY A 78 -1.90 8.58 6.40
CA GLY A 78 -3.16 9.26 6.60
C GLY A 78 -4.26 8.31 7.03
N THR A 79 -5.47 8.74 6.73
CA THR A 79 -6.67 7.94 6.97
C THR A 79 -7.29 7.51 5.67
N TYR A 80 -8.10 6.47 5.70
CA TYR A 80 -8.86 6.03 4.55
C TYR A 80 -10.22 5.46 4.94
N GLU A 81 -11.13 5.44 3.98
CA GLU A 81 -12.38 4.73 4.08
C GLU A 81 -12.45 3.63 3.02
N ARG A 82 -13.11 2.53 3.33
CA ARG A 82 -13.28 1.40 2.43
C ARG A 82 -14.71 1.36 1.95
N THR A 83 -14.90 1.51 0.65
CA THR A 83 -16.23 1.52 0.02
C THR A 83 -16.59 0.16 -0.58
N VAL A 84 -15.58 -0.62 -0.97
CA VAL A 84 -15.74 -2.01 -1.43
C VAL A 84 -14.68 -2.89 -0.79
N GLU A 85 -15.10 -4.05 -0.30
CA GLU A 85 -14.21 -5.13 0.16
C GLU A 85 -14.75 -6.47 -0.32
N GLN A 86 -14.01 -7.07 -1.25
CA GLN A 86 -14.25 -8.40 -1.79
C GLN A 86 -12.92 -9.17 -1.83
N PRO A 87 -12.94 -10.51 -1.92
CA PRO A 87 -11.71 -11.30 -1.94
C PRO A 87 -10.71 -10.90 -3.04
N ASP A 88 -11.20 -10.39 -4.16
CA ASP A 88 -10.44 -10.01 -5.34
C ASP A 88 -10.47 -8.51 -5.65
N ARG A 89 -11.21 -7.70 -4.88
CA ARG A 89 -11.40 -6.28 -5.19
C ARG A 89 -11.62 -5.42 -3.95
N TRP A 90 -10.80 -4.38 -3.80
CA TRP A 90 -10.94 -3.38 -2.75
C TRP A 90 -11.01 -2.00 -3.38
N VAL A 91 -11.93 -1.16 -2.92
CA VAL A 91 -11.99 0.26 -3.29
C VAL A 91 -11.88 1.08 -2.02
N VAL A 92 -10.92 1.98 -2.02
CA VAL A 92 -10.56 2.80 -0.85
C VAL A 92 -10.43 4.26 -1.22
N ASP A 93 -10.94 5.12 -0.36
CA ASP A 93 -10.76 6.57 -0.45
C ASP A 93 -9.62 6.95 0.49
N LEU A 94 -8.46 7.26 -0.07
CA LEU A 94 -7.27 7.63 0.70
C LEU A 94 -7.26 9.14 0.96
N ALA A 95 -6.95 9.51 2.19
CA ALA A 95 -6.78 10.88 2.65
C ALA A 95 -5.42 11.05 3.37
N GLY A 96 -4.34 11.02 2.59
CA GLY A 96 -2.97 11.33 3.02
C GLY A 96 -2.52 12.72 2.61
N ALA A 97 -1.21 13.00 2.68
CA ALA A 97 -0.64 14.25 2.18
C ALA A 97 -0.44 14.23 0.65
N LYS A 98 -0.05 13.08 0.10
CA LYS A 98 0.23 12.87 -1.34
C LYS A 98 -0.84 12.04 -2.03
N MET A 99 -1.28 10.95 -1.40
CA MET A 99 -2.34 10.06 -1.87
C MET A 99 -3.68 10.58 -1.37
N LYS A 100 -4.41 11.25 -2.25
CA LYS A 100 -5.72 11.84 -1.97
C LYS A 100 -6.62 11.55 -3.15
N ASP A 101 -7.46 10.52 -3.06
CA ASP A 101 -8.49 10.15 -4.05
C ASP A 101 -8.99 8.72 -3.80
N THR A 102 -9.93 8.27 -4.63
CA THR A 102 -10.36 6.88 -4.71
C THR A 102 -9.33 6.04 -5.48
N PHE A 103 -8.92 4.94 -4.87
CA PHE A 103 -8.05 3.93 -5.48
C PHE A 103 -8.72 2.55 -5.44
N GLU A 104 -8.49 1.78 -6.50
CA GLU A 104 -8.93 0.40 -6.61
C GLU A 104 -7.73 -0.54 -6.59
N LEU A 105 -7.82 -1.57 -5.75
CA LEU A 105 -6.94 -2.72 -5.73
C LEU A 105 -7.72 -3.90 -6.30
N GLN A 106 -7.28 -4.41 -7.45
CA GLN A 106 -7.92 -5.53 -8.15
C GLN A 106 -6.95 -6.71 -8.27
N CYS A 107 -7.39 -7.91 -7.89
CA CYS A 107 -6.63 -9.12 -8.10
C CYS A 107 -6.66 -9.49 -9.59
N GLU A 108 -5.48 -9.77 -10.16
CA GLU A 108 -5.33 -10.21 -11.55
C GLU A 108 -5.07 -11.72 -11.64
N ASP A 109 -4.30 -12.27 -10.68
CA ASP A 109 -4.01 -13.69 -10.59
C ASP A 109 -3.89 -14.11 -9.11
N PRO A 110 -4.91 -14.78 -8.55
CA PRO A 110 -4.90 -15.24 -7.17
C PRO A 110 -3.78 -16.26 -6.88
N GLN A 111 -3.35 -17.07 -7.86
CA GLN A 111 -2.31 -18.08 -7.64
C GLN A 111 -0.93 -17.45 -7.45
N ARG A 112 -0.73 -16.26 -8.01
CA ARG A 112 0.52 -15.50 -7.91
C ARG A 112 0.45 -14.37 -6.89
N ASN A 113 -0.71 -14.17 -6.25
CA ASN A 113 -1.03 -12.98 -5.50
C ASN A 113 -0.76 -11.70 -6.30
N ALA A 114 -0.99 -11.72 -7.61
CA ALA A 114 -0.81 -10.56 -8.48
C ALA A 114 -2.06 -9.68 -8.41
N TRP A 115 -1.82 -8.39 -8.20
CA TRP A 115 -2.83 -7.36 -8.04
C TRP A 115 -2.46 -6.15 -8.89
N ARG A 116 -3.40 -5.23 -9.03
CA ARG A 116 -3.21 -3.94 -9.69
C ARG A 116 -3.80 -2.85 -8.82
N LEU A 117 -3.04 -1.76 -8.62
CA LEU A 117 -3.54 -0.53 -8.01
C LEU A 117 -3.88 0.45 -9.13
N THR A 118 -5.08 1.02 -9.12
CA THR A 118 -5.56 2.01 -10.10
C THR A 118 -6.07 3.25 -9.38
N ARG A 119 -5.71 4.44 -9.83
CA ARG A 119 -6.35 5.69 -9.36
C ARG A 119 -7.64 5.91 -10.14
N VAL A 120 -8.78 5.92 -9.44
CA VAL A 120 -10.10 5.98 -10.06
C VAL A 120 -10.57 7.43 -10.24
N SER A 121 -10.44 8.27 -9.21
CA SER A 121 -10.88 9.67 -9.24
C SER A 121 -9.76 10.66 -9.49
#